data_AF-A0A1I4LFE8-F1
#
_entry.id   AF-A0A1I4LFE8-F1
#
_cell.length_a   1.000
_cell.length_b   1.000
_cell.length_c   1.000
_cell.angle_alpha   90.00
_cell.angle_beta   90.00
_cell.angle_gamma   90.00
#
_symmetry.space_group_name_H-M   'P 1'
#
loop_
_entity.id
_entity.type
_entity.pdbx_description
1 polymer ?
#
loop_
_entity_poly.entity_id
_entity_poly.type
_entity_poly.pdbx_seq_one_letter_code
_entity_poly.pdbx_strand_id
1 'polypeptide(L)'
;MVTRLNGLASGFETETTVTALMKAARIPLTKLAQKKQLLEWQRDDYRTLNAKILELRTAASDMKIPSKYQSKTAASSNDSSVSVTGSAAANAGVYKIKVNQLATAASVTSGDLAGVGSDTKTLGEIGLTGATTLTIKGEKGTKTIDLKTTDSMAQFVANFNAESSSTGVKANYDSAMDRMFFVSTSTGANSTVDIKVNDGGVSNIFNTSRPSSINSGVVVVINPGTTDLGELGLTTDTTLNITGKNGTQTIDLKTTDTISDFLDNFNEKTGLTGVKASYDSIAKRFVFESTPAGGGSIIDISVNDDGASDIFKMRTNPSDPATAVPLRAMSSGLTDTGKDAKISFNGIDTTYSSNNFTIIGINFTAKKADPTVELNITVSQDTDAIYNSIKTFVDKYNSLIEAVNAKKEEKRYRDFQPLSDEQKTAMKEDDIKSWNVKAMSGMLSNDQMLNSGLNSFRTALSSIVQGLPTGQYKSLSEIGISSSVLLGSTVSGSYLDKGKLFIDDTKLKAAIADNPDQVSKLFLANDNDKETSTGDGIAVRMYDQANQLFAKISNKAGLATSVQSSYLIGKTLKDIDKQVDTLSLRLDALETRYYKQFTSMEKYINNMNTQSANLTKQFG
;
A
#
# COMPACT_ATOMS: atom_id res chain seq x y z
N MET A 1 -34.42 -50.67 -33.36
CA MET A 1 -35.13 -49.58 -34.07
C MET A 1 -36.45 -50.16 -34.59
N VAL A 2 -37.61 -49.60 -34.21
CA VAL A 2 -38.92 -50.09 -34.69
C VAL A 2 -39.19 -49.49 -36.07
N THR A 3 -39.57 -50.31 -37.05
CA THR A 3 -39.99 -49.84 -38.37
C THR A 3 -41.27 -49.03 -38.25
N ARG A 4 -41.19 -47.73 -38.57
CA ARG A 4 -42.33 -46.82 -38.61
C ARG A 4 -42.98 -46.92 -39.98
N LEU A 5 -44.25 -47.27 -40.03
CA LEU A 5 -45.05 -47.24 -41.25
C LEU A 5 -46.01 -46.05 -41.14
N ASN A 6 -46.16 -45.28 -42.23
CA ASN A 6 -46.85 -43.98 -42.22
C ASN A 6 -48.33 -44.07 -42.62
N GLY A 7 -49.04 -45.14 -42.24
CA GLY A 7 -50.49 -45.18 -42.42
C GLY A 7 -51.00 -45.34 -43.85
N LEU A 8 -50.10 -45.52 -44.83
CA LEU A 8 -50.41 -45.62 -46.27
C LEU A 8 -51.47 -46.70 -46.59
N ALA A 9 -51.53 -47.75 -45.76
CA ALA A 9 -52.44 -48.88 -45.92
C ALA A 9 -53.85 -48.64 -45.41
N SER A 10 -53.95 -47.83 -44.35
CA SER A 10 -55.14 -47.72 -43.50
C SER A 10 -55.80 -46.34 -43.60
N GLY A 11 -55.10 -45.36 -44.17
CA GLY A 11 -55.52 -43.96 -44.19
C GLY A 11 -55.42 -43.26 -42.83
N PHE A 12 -54.89 -43.92 -41.79
CA PHE A 12 -54.69 -43.32 -40.47
C PHE A 12 -53.37 -42.57 -40.38
N GLU A 13 -53.38 -41.35 -39.85
CA GLU A 13 -52.14 -40.64 -39.52
C GLU A 13 -51.52 -41.17 -38.22
N THR A 14 -50.70 -42.21 -38.36
CA THR A 14 -50.02 -42.89 -37.24
C THR A 14 -49.14 -41.93 -36.43
N GLU A 15 -48.33 -41.09 -37.10
CA GLU A 15 -47.41 -40.16 -36.43
C GLU A 15 -48.14 -39.10 -35.59
N THR A 16 -49.20 -38.49 -36.11
CA THR A 16 -49.97 -37.46 -35.37
C THR A 16 -50.74 -38.07 -34.20
N THR A 17 -51.28 -39.28 -34.38
CA THR A 17 -51.98 -40.02 -33.32
C THR A 17 -51.04 -40.45 -32.18
N VAL A 18 -49.89 -41.05 -32.51
CA VAL A 18 -48.89 -41.44 -31.50
C VAL A 18 -48.38 -40.21 -30.76
N THR A 19 -48.10 -39.11 -31.48
CA THR A 19 -47.70 -37.84 -30.87
C THR A 19 -48.77 -37.32 -29.90
N ALA A 20 -50.06 -37.35 -30.27
CA ALA A 20 -51.15 -36.92 -29.40
C ALA A 20 -51.27 -37.80 -28.14
N LEU A 21 -51.15 -39.12 -28.28
CA LEU A 21 -51.15 -40.07 -27.15
C LEU A 21 -49.96 -39.82 -26.21
N MET A 22 -48.77 -39.62 -26.78
CA MET A 22 -47.56 -39.33 -26.02
C MET A 22 -47.62 -37.97 -25.32
N LYS A 23 -48.26 -36.96 -25.92
CA LYS A 23 -48.47 -35.66 -25.29
C LYS A 23 -49.25 -35.78 -23.98
N ALA A 24 -50.34 -36.55 -23.97
CA ALA A 24 -51.09 -36.82 -22.75
C ALA A 24 -50.27 -37.63 -21.73
N ALA A 25 -49.52 -38.64 -22.19
CA ALA A 25 -48.67 -39.46 -21.35
C ALA A 25 -47.51 -38.67 -20.70
N ARG A 26 -47.01 -37.62 -21.35
CA ARG A 26 -45.91 -36.77 -20.87
C ARG A 26 -46.31 -35.76 -19.78
N ILE A 27 -47.61 -35.55 -19.50
CA ILE A 27 -48.08 -34.59 -18.48
C ILE A 27 -47.40 -34.76 -17.11
N PRO A 28 -47.24 -35.99 -16.55
CA PRO A 28 -46.58 -36.16 -15.26
C PRO A 28 -45.08 -35.80 -15.30
N LEU A 29 -44.41 -36.03 -16.44
CA LEU A 29 -43.02 -35.65 -16.65
C LEU A 29 -42.87 -34.13 -16.66
N THR A 30 -43.75 -33.43 -17.38
CA THR A 30 -43.79 -31.96 -17.38
C THR A 30 -43.99 -31.40 -15.96
N LYS A 31 -44.89 -31.99 -15.16
CA LYS A 31 -45.10 -31.57 -13.77
C LYS A 31 -43.86 -31.76 -12.90
N LEU A 32 -43.11 -32.85 -13.09
CA LEU A 32 -41.84 -33.08 -12.38
C LEU A 32 -40.77 -32.07 -12.78
N ALA A 33 -40.63 -31.79 -14.08
CA ALA A 33 -39.70 -30.77 -14.58
C ALA A 33 -40.04 -29.37 -14.04
N GLN A 34 -41.33 -29.00 -14.01
CA GLN A 34 -41.79 -27.76 -13.40
C GLN A 34 -41.48 -27.70 -11.90
N LYS A 35 -41.75 -28.78 -11.17
CA LYS A 35 -41.42 -28.86 -9.73
C LYS A 35 -39.92 -28.72 -9.48
N LYS A 36 -39.08 -29.35 -10.30
CA LYS A 36 -37.62 -29.22 -10.26
C LYS A 36 -37.22 -27.75 -10.41
N GLN A 37 -37.72 -27.09 -11.46
CA GLN A 37 -37.38 -25.71 -11.75
C GLN A 37 -37.79 -24.75 -10.61
N LEU A 38 -38.98 -24.95 -10.02
CA LEU A 38 -39.43 -24.15 -8.86
C LEU A 38 -38.51 -24.30 -7.65
N LEU A 39 -38.04 -25.53 -7.37
CA LEU A 39 -37.12 -25.79 -6.26
C LEU A 39 -35.73 -25.20 -6.52
N GLU A 40 -35.26 -25.20 -7.76
CA GLU A 40 -34.01 -24.54 -8.15
C GLU A 40 -34.10 -23.02 -7.93
N TRP A 41 -35.19 -22.38 -8.38
CA TRP A 41 -35.39 -20.95 -8.14
C TRP A 41 -35.51 -20.62 -6.65
N GLN A 42 -36.23 -21.43 -5.88
CA GLN A 42 -36.32 -21.25 -4.43
C GLN A 42 -34.96 -21.38 -3.75
N ARG A 43 -34.15 -22.37 -4.16
CA ARG A 43 -32.78 -22.56 -3.67
C ARG A 43 -31.91 -21.35 -3.96
N ASP A 44 -32.00 -20.81 -5.17
CA ASP A 44 -31.15 -19.70 -5.61
C ASP A 44 -31.55 -18.38 -4.92
N ASP A 45 -32.85 -18.17 -4.65
CA ASP A 45 -33.31 -17.07 -3.80
C ASP A 45 -32.77 -17.19 -2.36
N TYR A 46 -32.79 -18.39 -1.76
CA TYR A 46 -32.19 -18.60 -0.44
C TYR A 46 -30.70 -18.29 -0.45
N ARG A 47 -29.96 -18.75 -1.46
CA ARG A 47 -28.51 -18.51 -1.59
C ARG A 47 -28.19 -17.03 -1.71
N THR A 48 -29.01 -16.29 -2.46
CA THR A 48 -28.88 -14.84 -2.62
C THR A 48 -29.04 -14.13 -1.27
N LEU A 49 -30.05 -14.49 -0.47
CA LEU A 49 -30.23 -13.94 0.87
C LEU A 49 -29.11 -14.40 1.83
N ASN A 50 -28.62 -15.63 1.68
CA ASN A 50 -27.52 -16.15 2.49
C ASN A 50 -26.22 -15.36 2.28
N ALA A 51 -25.98 -14.88 1.07
CA ALA A 51 -24.87 -13.97 0.79
C ALA A 51 -25.01 -12.63 1.54
N LYS A 52 -26.22 -12.07 1.62
CA LYS A 52 -26.48 -10.85 2.42
C LYS A 52 -26.31 -11.08 3.92
N ILE A 53 -26.70 -12.25 4.42
CA ILE A 53 -26.46 -12.63 5.82
C ILE A 53 -24.96 -12.78 6.09
N LEU A 54 -24.20 -13.33 5.13
CA LEU A 54 -22.74 -13.40 5.21
C LEU A 54 -22.10 -12.01 5.27
N GLU A 55 -22.55 -11.05 4.44
CA GLU A 55 -22.07 -9.67 4.50
C GLU A 55 -22.32 -9.03 5.88
N LEU A 56 -23.51 -9.20 6.45
CA LEU A 56 -23.82 -8.73 7.82
C LEU A 56 -22.96 -9.44 8.87
N ARG A 57 -22.79 -10.76 8.74
CA ARG A 57 -21.93 -11.54 9.64
C ARG A 57 -20.50 -11.00 9.65
N THR A 58 -19.94 -10.71 8.47
CA THR A 58 -18.59 -10.16 8.34
C THR A 58 -18.51 -8.77 9.00
N ALA A 59 -19.47 -7.88 8.73
CA ALA A 59 -19.49 -6.56 9.36
C ALA A 59 -19.62 -6.64 10.90
N ALA A 60 -20.45 -7.57 11.41
CA ALA A 60 -20.55 -7.82 12.85
C ALA A 60 -19.26 -8.41 13.43
N SER A 61 -18.57 -9.28 12.68
CA SER A 61 -17.27 -9.83 13.07
C SER A 61 -16.19 -8.74 13.15
N ASP A 62 -16.16 -7.82 12.19
CA ASP A 62 -15.21 -6.70 12.18
C ASP A 62 -15.42 -5.77 13.36
N MET A 63 -16.68 -5.55 13.74
CA MET A 63 -17.07 -4.81 14.94
C MET A 63 -16.65 -5.51 16.24
N LYS A 64 -16.32 -6.81 16.21
CA LYS A 64 -15.81 -7.55 17.38
C LYS A 64 -14.32 -7.34 17.64
N ILE A 65 -13.62 -6.53 16.86
CA ILE A 65 -12.17 -6.28 17.00
C ILE A 65 -11.92 -5.12 17.97
N PRO A 66 -11.34 -5.34 19.17
CA PRO A 66 -11.17 -4.28 20.18
C PRO A 66 -10.27 -3.13 19.74
N SER A 67 -9.28 -3.37 18.88
CA SER A 67 -8.37 -2.33 18.41
C SER A 67 -9.07 -1.27 17.53
N LYS A 68 -10.21 -1.60 16.91
CA LYS A 68 -10.99 -0.63 16.12
C LYS A 68 -11.54 0.51 16.97
N TYR A 69 -11.83 0.26 18.25
CA TYR A 69 -12.35 1.26 19.18
C TYR A 69 -11.24 2.04 19.91
N GLN A 70 -9.99 1.65 19.71
CA GLN A 70 -8.82 2.27 20.34
C GLN A 70 -7.98 3.09 19.35
N SER A 71 -8.45 3.26 18.11
CA SER A 71 -7.75 4.04 17.10
C SER A 71 -7.58 5.50 17.54
N LYS A 72 -6.37 6.02 17.36
CA LYS A 72 -6.01 7.41 17.67
C LYS A 72 -5.58 8.10 16.40
N THR A 73 -5.92 9.37 16.27
CA THR A 73 -5.39 10.25 15.24
C THR A 73 -4.47 11.28 15.89
N ALA A 74 -3.48 11.75 15.13
CA ALA A 74 -2.60 12.84 15.55
C ALA A 74 -2.63 13.91 14.47
N ALA A 75 -2.70 15.17 14.88
CA ALA A 75 -2.69 16.32 13.98
C ALA A 75 -1.64 17.34 14.43
N SER A 76 -0.89 17.86 13.46
CA SER A 76 0.06 18.96 13.68
C SER A 76 -0.61 20.30 13.43
N SER A 77 -0.29 21.28 14.26
CA SER A 77 -0.63 22.69 14.01
C SER A 77 0.02 23.26 12.74
N ASN A 78 1.06 22.60 12.20
CA ASN A 78 1.64 22.92 10.90
C ASN A 78 2.23 21.68 10.22
N ASP A 79 1.44 21.03 9.36
CA ASP A 79 1.85 19.81 8.63
C ASP A 79 3.01 20.05 7.64
N SER A 80 3.18 21.28 7.15
CA SER A 80 4.28 21.62 6.24
C SER A 80 5.64 21.63 6.94
N SER A 81 5.66 21.85 8.26
CA SER A 81 6.88 21.79 9.07
C SER A 81 7.08 20.40 9.67
N VAL A 82 6.03 19.82 10.27
CA VAL A 82 6.04 18.49 10.88
C VAL A 82 4.70 17.82 10.62
N SER A 83 4.70 16.68 9.93
CA SER A 83 3.51 15.82 9.84
C SER A 83 3.55 14.72 10.87
N VAL A 84 2.38 14.28 11.32
CA VAL A 84 2.24 13.26 12.37
C VAL A 84 1.18 12.23 12.04
N THR A 85 1.36 11.02 12.56
CA THR A 85 0.30 10.01 12.65
C THR A 85 0.29 9.39 14.04
N GLY A 86 -0.90 9.13 14.58
CA GLY A 86 -1.08 8.48 15.87
C GLY A 86 -1.13 6.97 15.72
N SER A 87 -0.48 6.23 16.62
CA SER A 87 -0.73 4.79 16.79
C SER A 87 -1.68 4.54 17.96
N ALA A 88 -2.17 3.31 18.10
CA ALA A 88 -3.01 2.90 19.24
C ALA A 88 -2.31 3.04 20.61
N ALA A 89 -0.97 3.12 20.62
CA ALA A 89 -0.19 3.34 21.84
C ALA A 89 -0.07 4.83 22.23
N ALA A 90 -0.53 5.75 21.37
CA ALA A 90 -0.46 7.18 21.66
C ALA A 90 -1.52 7.57 22.70
N ASN A 91 -1.09 8.28 23.74
CA ASN A 91 -2.01 8.87 24.70
C ASN A 91 -2.66 10.11 24.11
N ALA A 92 -3.95 10.32 24.40
CA ALA A 92 -4.65 11.52 23.97
C ALA A 92 -4.13 12.74 24.74
N GLY A 93 -4.00 13.87 24.05
CA GLY A 93 -3.48 15.10 24.64
C GLY A 93 -2.88 16.04 23.61
N VAL A 94 -2.40 17.18 24.09
CA VAL A 94 -1.65 18.16 23.29
C VAL A 94 -0.18 18.11 23.70
N TYR A 95 0.68 17.86 22.73
CA TYR A 95 2.13 17.81 22.88
C TYR A 95 2.77 18.97 22.14
N LYS A 96 3.96 19.37 22.58
CA LYS A 96 4.73 20.44 21.97
C LYS A 96 5.96 19.86 21.29
N ILE A 97 6.18 20.22 20.04
CA ILE A 97 7.37 19.83 19.30
C ILE A 97 8.04 21.04 18.67
N LYS A 98 9.36 21.05 18.69
CA LYS A 98 10.21 22.01 18.00
C LYS A 98 11.30 21.28 17.24
N VAL A 99 11.49 21.64 15.97
CA VAL A 99 12.52 21.04 15.11
C VAL A 99 13.71 22.00 15.06
N ASN A 100 14.77 21.68 15.79
CA ASN A 100 15.97 22.51 15.87
C ASN A 100 16.92 22.26 14.68
N GLN A 101 16.97 21.02 14.18
CA GLN A 101 17.80 20.63 13.04
C GLN A 101 17.19 19.41 12.35
N LEU A 102 17.26 19.34 11.02
CA LEU A 102 16.91 18.14 10.27
C LEU A 102 18.10 17.18 10.19
N ALA A 103 17.82 15.88 10.13
CA ALA A 103 18.82 14.89 9.78
C ALA A 103 19.24 15.08 8.31
N THR A 104 20.54 15.03 8.04
CA THR A 104 21.11 15.12 6.69
C THR A 104 21.92 13.87 6.38
N ALA A 105 21.94 13.49 5.11
CA ALA A 105 22.86 12.48 4.59
C ALA A 105 24.29 13.01 4.61
N ALA A 106 25.28 12.11 4.64
CA ALA A 106 26.65 12.44 4.27
C ALA A 106 26.70 12.66 2.76
N SER A 107 27.35 13.71 2.30
CA SER A 107 27.46 13.99 0.88
C SER A 107 28.82 14.56 0.54
N VAL A 108 29.46 13.98 -0.47
CA VAL A 108 30.67 14.55 -1.04
C VAL A 108 30.50 14.74 -2.54
N THR A 109 30.99 15.87 -3.03
CA THR A 109 31.01 16.20 -4.45
C THR A 109 32.45 16.20 -4.93
N SER A 110 32.71 15.67 -6.12
CA SER A 110 34.02 15.77 -6.75
C SER A 110 34.40 17.22 -7.03
N GLY A 111 35.70 17.44 -7.31
CA GLY A 111 36.11 18.64 -8.02
C GLY A 111 35.51 18.68 -9.43
N ASP A 112 35.81 19.77 -10.15
CA ASP A 112 35.53 19.86 -11.58
C ASP A 112 36.35 18.78 -12.30
N LEU A 113 35.69 17.96 -13.13
CA LEU A 113 36.29 16.85 -13.85
C LEU A 113 36.86 17.25 -15.22
N ALA A 114 36.90 18.56 -15.52
CA ALA A 114 37.68 19.16 -16.60
C ALA A 114 37.35 18.62 -18.01
N GLY A 115 36.06 18.51 -18.32
CA GLY A 115 35.56 18.25 -19.66
C GLY A 115 35.15 16.81 -19.90
N VAL A 116 34.64 16.10 -18.88
CA VAL A 116 33.99 14.80 -19.11
C VAL A 116 32.77 15.04 -19.99
N GLY A 117 31.84 15.90 -19.56
CA GLY A 117 30.72 16.44 -20.34
C GLY A 117 29.71 15.43 -20.91
N SER A 118 30.00 14.13 -20.81
CA SER A 118 29.18 13.01 -21.27
C SER A 118 29.47 11.77 -20.42
N ASP A 119 28.44 11.03 -20.06
CA ASP A 119 28.56 9.78 -19.29
C ASP A 119 29.17 8.62 -20.10
N THR A 120 29.31 8.79 -21.42
CA THR A 120 29.93 7.82 -22.32
C THR A 120 31.46 7.89 -22.36
N LYS A 121 32.06 9.00 -21.89
CA LYS A 121 33.53 9.10 -21.86
C LYS A 121 34.12 8.11 -20.88
N THR A 122 35.23 7.51 -21.28
CA THR A 122 35.95 6.52 -20.50
C THR A 122 36.83 7.15 -19.42
N LEU A 123 37.11 6.40 -18.35
CA LEU A 123 38.00 6.84 -17.28
C LEU A 123 39.41 7.17 -17.82
N GLY A 124 39.85 6.49 -18.89
CA GLY A 124 41.10 6.78 -19.57
C GLY A 124 41.12 8.13 -20.29
N GLU A 125 40.00 8.51 -20.93
CA GLU A 125 39.85 9.80 -21.60
C GLU A 125 39.82 10.99 -20.63
N ILE A 126 39.60 10.74 -19.35
CA ILE A 126 39.56 11.76 -18.28
C ILE A 126 40.79 11.70 -17.36
N GLY A 127 41.83 10.96 -17.77
CA GLY A 127 43.14 10.99 -17.13
C GLY A 127 43.50 9.78 -16.28
N LEU A 128 42.70 8.71 -16.25
CA LEU A 128 43.14 7.45 -15.64
C LEU A 128 44.20 6.79 -16.54
N THR A 129 45.46 6.76 -16.09
CA THR A 129 46.58 6.27 -16.90
C THR A 129 46.86 4.77 -16.74
N GLY A 130 46.24 4.11 -15.76
CA GLY A 130 46.36 2.67 -15.51
C GLY A 130 45.20 2.12 -14.69
N ALA A 131 45.00 0.81 -14.71
CA ALA A 131 43.97 0.18 -13.87
C ALA A 131 44.35 0.31 -12.39
N THR A 132 43.38 0.66 -11.55
CA THR A 132 43.57 0.87 -10.12
C THR A 132 42.32 0.46 -9.35
N THR A 133 42.26 0.70 -8.04
CA THR A 133 41.08 0.39 -7.23
C THR A 133 40.57 1.60 -6.46
N LEU A 134 39.27 1.62 -6.21
CA LEU A 134 38.60 2.64 -5.39
C LEU A 134 37.90 1.97 -4.21
N THR A 135 38.26 2.40 -3.01
CA THR A 135 37.60 2.01 -1.76
C THR A 135 36.41 2.92 -1.50
N ILE A 136 35.26 2.31 -1.26
CA ILE A 136 34.00 2.93 -0.84
C ILE A 136 33.76 2.52 0.60
N LYS A 137 33.78 3.47 1.54
CA LYS A 137 33.36 3.25 2.91
C LYS A 137 32.12 4.10 3.20
N GLY A 138 31.06 3.45 3.66
CA GLY A 138 29.86 4.11 4.16
C GLY A 138 29.38 3.50 5.47
N GLU A 139 28.15 3.83 5.87
CA GLU A 139 27.60 3.42 7.17
C GLU A 139 27.37 1.92 7.32
N LYS A 140 27.22 1.18 6.20
CA LYS A 140 26.97 -0.27 6.22
C LYS A 140 28.25 -1.11 6.12
N GLY A 141 29.35 -0.51 5.65
CA GLY A 141 30.61 -1.21 5.49
C GLY A 141 31.53 -0.61 4.44
N THR A 142 32.58 -1.35 4.11
CA THR A 142 33.61 -0.97 3.15
C THR A 142 33.67 -1.96 2.00
N LYS A 143 33.76 -1.47 0.77
CA LYS A 143 33.99 -2.25 -0.45
C LYS A 143 35.07 -1.61 -1.30
N THR A 144 35.67 -2.41 -2.17
CA THR A 144 36.65 -1.95 -3.15
C THR A 144 36.16 -2.36 -4.53
N ILE A 145 36.21 -1.42 -5.47
CA ILE A 145 35.88 -1.66 -6.88
C ILE A 145 37.10 -1.42 -7.76
N ASP A 146 37.18 -2.13 -8.88
CA ASP A 146 38.20 -1.91 -9.88
C ASP A 146 37.84 -0.69 -10.74
N LEU A 147 38.84 0.12 -11.09
CA LEU A 147 38.75 1.19 -12.07
C LEU A 147 39.58 0.81 -13.29
N LYS A 148 38.95 0.71 -14.46
CA LYS A 148 39.64 0.42 -15.71
C LYS A 148 39.61 1.64 -16.62
N THR A 149 40.68 1.87 -17.37
CA THR A 149 40.76 2.97 -18.33
C THR A 149 39.68 2.91 -19.42
N THR A 150 39.15 1.72 -19.70
CA THR A 150 38.07 1.48 -20.67
C THR A 150 36.66 1.67 -20.12
N ASP A 151 36.49 1.77 -18.80
CA ASP A 151 35.16 1.92 -18.22
C ASP A 151 34.63 3.33 -18.54
N SER A 152 33.44 3.43 -19.10
CA SER A 152 32.72 4.71 -19.21
C SER A 152 32.33 5.27 -17.83
N MET A 153 32.10 6.57 -17.74
CA MET A 153 31.57 7.18 -16.51
C MET A 153 30.23 6.54 -16.08
N ALA A 154 29.38 6.19 -17.04
CA ALA A 154 28.15 5.43 -16.79
C ALA A 154 28.44 4.03 -16.19
N GLN A 155 29.42 3.30 -16.72
CA GLN A 155 29.84 2.01 -16.17
C GLN A 155 30.45 2.15 -14.78
N PHE A 156 31.26 3.19 -14.54
CA PHE A 156 31.79 3.48 -13.21
C PHE A 156 30.65 3.70 -12.20
N VAL A 157 29.68 4.56 -12.52
CA VAL A 157 28.51 4.81 -11.66
C VAL A 157 27.71 3.52 -11.42
N ALA A 158 27.53 2.69 -12.44
CA ALA A 158 26.84 1.40 -12.30
C ALA A 158 27.59 0.43 -11.38
N ASN A 159 28.91 0.28 -11.57
CA ASN A 159 29.77 -0.57 -10.75
C ASN A 159 29.81 -0.08 -9.29
N PHE A 160 29.90 1.24 -9.08
CA PHE A 160 29.82 1.84 -7.75
C PHE A 160 28.48 1.52 -7.08
N ASN A 161 27.37 1.77 -7.77
CA ASN A 161 26.03 1.61 -7.21
C ASN A 161 25.63 0.14 -6.98
N ALA A 162 26.28 -0.82 -7.67
CA ALA A 162 26.13 -2.25 -7.37
C ALA A 162 26.55 -2.58 -5.93
N GLU A 163 27.54 -1.86 -5.38
CA GLU A 163 28.02 -2.04 -4.00
C GLU A 163 27.24 -1.22 -2.96
N SER A 164 26.23 -0.44 -3.36
CA SER A 164 25.47 0.45 -2.48
C SER A 164 24.75 -0.30 -1.35
N SER A 165 24.26 -1.51 -1.62
CA SER A 165 23.61 -2.38 -0.62
C SER A 165 24.55 -2.72 0.54
N SER A 166 25.85 -2.88 0.24
CA SER A 166 26.91 -3.29 1.17
C SER A 166 27.60 -2.12 1.86
N THR A 167 27.64 -0.95 1.21
CA THR A 167 28.37 0.23 1.70
C THR A 167 27.44 1.27 2.30
N GLY A 168 26.23 1.42 1.78
CA GLY A 168 25.31 2.50 2.12
C GLY A 168 25.58 3.79 1.33
N VAL A 169 26.42 3.79 0.30
CA VAL A 169 26.73 4.98 -0.51
C VAL A 169 26.22 4.81 -1.93
N LYS A 170 25.77 5.89 -2.56
CA LYS A 170 25.45 5.96 -3.99
C LYS A 170 26.28 7.02 -4.68
N ALA A 171 26.59 6.79 -5.95
CA ALA A 171 27.22 7.75 -6.83
C ALA A 171 26.26 8.18 -7.94
N ASN A 172 26.38 9.43 -8.38
CA ASN A 172 25.78 9.94 -9.60
C ASN A 172 26.76 10.90 -10.29
N TYR A 173 26.67 10.98 -11.61
CA TYR A 173 27.40 11.94 -12.42
C TYR A 173 26.40 12.92 -13.04
N ASP A 174 26.65 14.22 -12.88
CA ASP A 174 25.90 15.28 -13.56
C ASP A 174 26.76 15.87 -14.68
N SER A 175 26.32 15.73 -15.93
CA SER A 175 27.06 16.19 -17.10
C SER A 175 26.99 17.70 -17.33
N ALA A 176 26.02 18.41 -16.73
CA ALA A 176 25.91 19.86 -16.85
C ALA A 176 26.84 20.56 -15.85
N MET A 177 27.01 19.99 -14.66
CA MET A 177 27.95 20.48 -13.65
C MET A 177 29.36 19.88 -13.77
N ASP A 178 29.51 18.85 -14.62
CA ASP A 178 30.73 18.06 -14.83
C ASP A 178 31.31 17.49 -13.51
N ARG A 179 30.43 16.91 -12.68
CA ARG A 179 30.75 16.48 -11.31
C ARG A 179 30.12 15.15 -10.90
N MET A 180 30.86 14.41 -10.08
CA MET A 180 30.35 13.29 -9.31
C MET A 180 29.75 13.75 -7.99
N PHE A 181 28.63 13.13 -7.62
CA PHE A 181 27.99 13.24 -6.32
C PHE A 181 27.98 11.88 -5.65
N PHE A 182 28.51 11.82 -4.43
CA PHE A 182 28.49 10.64 -3.58
C PHE A 182 27.63 10.94 -2.36
N VAL A 183 26.56 10.18 -2.15
CA VAL A 183 25.57 10.46 -1.10
C VAL A 183 25.28 9.18 -0.33
N SER A 184 25.23 9.25 1.00
CA SER A 184 24.79 8.13 1.82
C SER A 184 23.29 7.86 1.60
N THR A 185 22.90 6.59 1.66
CA THR A 185 21.50 6.15 1.54
C THR A 185 20.69 6.43 2.80
N SER A 186 21.39 6.71 3.90
CA SER A 186 20.82 7.06 5.20
C SER A 186 21.13 8.52 5.54
N THR A 187 20.42 9.06 6.53
CA THR A 187 20.74 10.33 7.20
C THR A 187 21.31 10.07 8.59
N GLY A 188 21.75 11.12 9.29
CA GLY A 188 22.21 11.00 10.68
C GLY A 188 23.72 10.99 10.82
N ALA A 189 24.22 11.17 12.05
CA ALA A 189 25.64 11.28 12.38
C ALA A 189 26.46 10.03 12.01
N ASN A 190 25.81 8.85 11.97
CA ASN A 190 26.45 7.60 11.56
C ASN A 190 26.56 7.46 10.03
N SER A 191 25.80 8.25 9.26
CA SER A 191 25.92 8.25 7.82
C SER A 191 27.29 8.79 7.43
N THR A 192 28.02 8.04 6.61
CA THR A 192 29.39 8.38 6.22
C THR A 192 29.51 8.17 4.71
N VAL A 193 30.26 9.05 4.06
CA VAL A 193 30.83 8.79 2.74
C VAL A 193 32.33 8.97 2.89
N ASP A 194 33.11 7.94 2.62
CA ASP A 194 34.58 7.98 2.59
C ASP A 194 35.06 7.22 1.36
N ILE A 195 35.38 7.96 0.30
CA ILE A 195 35.82 7.41 -0.98
C ILE A 195 37.31 7.61 -1.13
N LYS A 196 38.09 6.56 -1.37
CA LYS A 196 39.55 6.64 -1.54
C LYS A 196 39.96 5.93 -2.82
N VAL A 197 40.66 6.64 -3.69
CA VAL A 197 41.37 5.97 -4.80
C VAL A 197 42.67 5.44 -4.22
N ASN A 198 42.84 4.11 -4.25
CA ASN A 198 44.05 3.47 -3.75
C ASN A 198 45.05 3.49 -4.90
N ASP A 199 45.97 4.46 -4.97
CA ASP A 199 46.98 4.38 -6.02
C ASP A 199 48.39 4.79 -5.64
N GLY A 200 49.33 4.04 -6.24
CA GLY A 200 50.76 4.27 -6.25
C GLY A 200 51.24 5.16 -7.40
N GLY A 201 50.45 6.17 -7.84
CA GLY A 201 50.95 7.19 -8.78
C GLY A 201 49.95 7.90 -9.72
N VAL A 202 48.66 7.55 -9.77
CA VAL A 202 47.68 8.19 -10.67
C VAL A 202 47.18 9.51 -10.08
N SER A 203 47.24 10.53 -10.92
CA SER A 203 46.67 11.84 -10.65
C SER A 203 45.18 11.71 -10.35
N ASN A 204 44.74 12.49 -9.37
CA ASN A 204 43.41 12.51 -8.78
C ASN A 204 42.27 12.69 -9.81
N ILE A 205 41.80 11.60 -10.46
CA ILE A 205 40.83 11.65 -11.57
C ILE A 205 39.47 12.26 -11.19
N PHE A 206 39.12 12.28 -9.90
CA PHE A 206 37.91 12.92 -9.39
C PHE A 206 38.18 14.28 -8.75
N ASN A 207 39.39 14.83 -8.92
CA ASN A 207 39.83 16.12 -8.40
C ASN A 207 39.39 16.30 -6.92
N THR A 208 39.60 15.26 -6.13
CA THR A 208 39.15 15.10 -4.73
C THR A 208 39.85 16.02 -3.73
N SER A 209 40.80 16.83 -4.18
CA SER A 209 41.45 17.86 -3.39
C SER A 209 40.44 18.97 -3.07
N ARG A 210 40.02 19.05 -1.81
CA ARG A 210 39.36 20.27 -1.30
C ARG A 210 40.33 21.44 -1.51
N PRO A 211 39.91 22.61 -2.05
CA PRO A 211 40.76 23.79 -2.01
C PRO A 211 41.20 24.02 -0.56
N SER A 212 42.51 24.17 -0.38
CA SER A 212 43.17 24.30 0.91
C SER A 212 42.77 25.60 1.61
N SER A 213 41.56 25.66 2.19
CA SER A 213 41.31 26.63 3.25
C SER A 213 41.95 26.07 4.53
N ILE A 214 43.22 26.39 4.74
CA ILE A 214 43.93 26.10 6.00
C ILE A 214 43.19 26.86 7.10
N ASN A 215 42.62 26.14 8.07
CA ASN A 215 41.97 26.75 9.21
C ASN A 215 42.57 26.23 10.52
N SER A 216 43.02 27.20 11.32
CA SER A 216 43.19 27.22 12.77
C SER A 216 44.50 26.73 13.40
N GLY A 217 45.26 27.71 13.91
CA GLY A 217 45.59 27.77 15.33
C GLY A 217 46.31 29.08 15.71
N VAL A 218 45.86 29.75 16.76
CA VAL A 218 46.41 31.00 17.36
C VAL A 218 46.18 32.28 16.55
N VAL A 219 45.39 33.14 17.18
CA VAL A 219 44.86 34.42 16.68
C VAL A 219 45.60 35.54 17.41
N VAL A 220 46.45 36.30 16.71
CA VAL A 220 47.04 37.56 17.20
C VAL A 220 46.59 38.70 16.27
N VAL A 221 46.40 39.91 16.78
CA VAL A 221 46.11 41.08 15.93
C VAL A 221 47.40 41.43 15.21
N ILE A 222 47.46 41.22 13.89
CA ILE A 222 48.67 41.46 13.11
C ILE A 222 48.38 42.60 12.15
N ASN A 223 49.12 43.71 12.25
CA ASN A 223 48.99 44.84 11.33
C ASN A 223 49.96 44.60 10.17
N PRO A 224 49.46 44.40 8.93
CA PRO A 224 50.29 43.93 7.83
C PRO A 224 51.42 44.89 7.44
N GLY A 225 51.29 46.19 7.77
CA GLY A 225 52.32 47.19 7.50
C GLY A 225 53.37 47.39 8.60
N THR A 226 53.28 46.69 9.74
CA THR A 226 54.22 46.89 10.86
C THR A 226 54.71 45.61 11.54
N THR A 227 54.05 44.47 11.35
CA THR A 227 54.51 43.20 11.92
C THR A 227 55.45 42.51 10.96
N ASP A 228 56.67 42.24 11.42
CA ASP A 228 57.66 41.45 10.68
C ASP A 228 57.39 39.94 10.77
N LEU A 229 57.94 39.17 9.83
CA LEU A 229 57.80 37.71 9.79
C LEU A 229 58.49 37.05 11.01
N GLY A 230 59.48 37.71 11.61
CA GLY A 230 60.16 37.28 12.83
C GLY A 230 59.22 37.21 14.03
N GLU A 231 58.37 38.22 14.21
CA GLU A 231 57.29 38.26 15.20
C GLU A 231 56.22 37.18 14.98
N LEU A 232 56.12 36.65 13.75
CA LEU A 232 55.24 35.53 13.39
C LEU A 232 55.90 34.16 13.54
N GLY A 233 57.16 34.12 13.97
CA GLY A 233 57.89 32.88 14.24
C GLY A 233 58.95 32.52 13.20
N LEU A 234 59.28 33.41 12.24
CA LEU A 234 60.48 33.21 11.41
C LEU A 234 61.71 33.36 12.27
N THR A 235 62.44 32.28 12.51
CA THR A 235 63.63 32.33 13.37
C THR A 235 64.91 32.65 12.59
N THR A 236 64.93 32.37 11.29
CA THR A 236 66.05 32.59 10.37
C THR A 236 65.54 32.94 8.98
N ASP A 237 66.28 33.79 8.26
CA ASP A 237 65.99 34.08 6.85
C ASP A 237 66.06 32.79 6.02
N THR A 238 65.08 32.58 5.15
CA THR A 238 64.95 31.34 4.38
C THR A 238 64.23 31.58 3.05
N THR A 239 63.81 30.51 2.38
CA THR A 239 63.13 30.58 1.10
C THR A 239 61.87 29.71 1.05
N LEU A 240 60.87 30.21 0.33
CA LEU A 240 59.60 29.58 0.05
C LEU A 240 59.54 29.21 -1.44
N ASN A 241 59.42 27.92 -1.76
CA ASN A 241 59.17 27.46 -3.11
C ASN A 241 57.67 27.40 -3.37
N ILE A 242 57.21 28.04 -4.44
CA ILE A 242 55.81 27.98 -4.90
C ILE A 242 55.79 27.44 -6.30
N THR A 243 55.14 26.29 -6.43
CA THR A 243 54.81 25.70 -7.72
C THR A 243 53.37 26.02 -8.03
N GLY A 244 53.17 26.78 -9.09
CA GLY A 244 51.85 26.98 -9.69
C GLY A 244 51.84 26.49 -11.13
N LYS A 245 50.79 26.86 -11.89
CA LYS A 245 50.60 26.38 -13.27
C LYS A 245 51.73 26.74 -14.24
N ASN A 246 52.48 27.82 -13.96
CA ASN A 246 53.49 28.39 -14.86
C ASN A 246 54.94 28.03 -14.44
N GLY A 247 55.11 27.21 -13.40
CA GLY A 247 56.42 26.75 -12.91
C GLY A 247 56.60 26.95 -11.40
N THR A 248 57.78 26.56 -10.93
CA THR A 248 58.22 26.73 -9.53
C THR A 248 59.06 27.98 -9.40
N GLN A 249 58.73 28.85 -8.44
CA GLN A 249 59.49 30.03 -8.09
C GLN A 249 59.88 30.00 -6.62
N THR A 250 61.07 30.50 -6.32
CA THR A 250 61.56 30.67 -4.97
C THR A 250 61.36 32.13 -4.53
N ILE A 251 60.83 32.32 -3.34
CA ILE A 251 60.66 33.62 -2.68
C ILE A 251 61.53 33.64 -1.45
N ASP A 252 62.33 34.70 -1.30
CA ASP A 252 63.08 34.94 -0.08
C ASP A 252 62.14 35.42 1.03
N LEU A 253 62.29 34.83 2.22
CA LEU A 253 61.61 35.22 3.43
C LEU A 253 62.66 35.75 4.41
N LYS A 254 62.59 37.02 4.79
CA LYS A 254 63.45 37.55 5.85
C LYS A 254 62.68 37.74 7.12
N THR A 255 63.33 37.47 8.24
CA THR A 255 62.83 37.72 9.60
C THR A 255 62.38 39.17 9.81
N THR A 256 62.97 40.11 9.05
CA THR A 256 62.67 41.54 9.11
C THR A 256 61.62 42.01 8.10
N ASP A 257 61.19 41.17 7.17
CA ASP A 257 60.16 41.54 6.18
C ASP A 257 58.81 41.68 6.88
N THR A 258 58.04 42.73 6.60
CA THR A 258 56.65 42.80 7.05
C THR A 258 55.76 41.83 6.28
N ILE A 259 54.55 41.56 6.79
CA ILE A 259 53.53 40.85 6.00
C ILE A 259 53.31 41.52 4.65
N SER A 260 53.30 42.86 4.58
CA SER A 260 53.17 43.58 3.32
C SER A 260 54.34 43.31 2.39
N ASP A 261 55.57 43.38 2.90
CA ASP A 261 56.78 43.12 2.11
C ASP A 261 56.78 41.69 1.54
N PHE A 262 56.36 40.70 2.36
CA PHE A 262 56.17 39.33 1.90
C PHE A 262 55.11 39.22 0.80
N LEU A 263 53.93 39.82 0.99
CA LEU A 263 52.85 39.77 0.00
C LEU A 263 53.25 40.44 -1.31
N ASP A 264 53.97 41.55 -1.25
CA ASP A 264 54.45 42.27 -2.42
C ASP A 264 55.51 41.43 -3.16
N ASN A 265 56.51 40.90 -2.44
CA ASN A 265 57.51 39.99 -3.01
C ASN A 265 56.87 38.74 -3.62
N PHE A 266 55.86 38.17 -2.96
CA PHE A 266 55.08 37.05 -3.48
C PHE A 266 54.32 37.41 -4.76
N ASN A 267 53.59 38.52 -4.72
CA ASN A 267 52.72 38.90 -5.81
C ASN A 267 53.48 39.44 -7.03
N GLU A 268 54.71 39.93 -6.86
CA GLU A 268 55.61 40.22 -7.98
C GLU A 268 55.93 38.96 -8.80
N LYS A 269 55.99 37.78 -8.16
CA LYS A 269 56.24 36.50 -8.85
C LYS A 269 54.97 35.85 -9.42
N THR A 270 53.79 36.45 -9.19
CA THR A 270 52.50 35.91 -9.68
C THR A 270 52.48 35.66 -11.18
N GLY A 271 53.14 36.49 -12.00
CA GLY A 271 53.18 36.27 -13.46
C GLY A 271 53.82 34.94 -13.85
N LEU A 272 54.76 34.43 -13.03
CA LEU A 272 55.56 33.25 -13.28
C LEU A 272 55.02 31.97 -12.62
N THR A 273 54.20 32.08 -11.57
CA THR A 273 53.56 30.92 -10.92
C THR A 273 52.06 30.83 -11.25
N GLY A 274 51.43 31.95 -11.56
CA GLY A 274 49.98 32.08 -11.65
C GLY A 274 49.27 32.16 -10.30
N VAL A 275 50.00 32.33 -9.19
CA VAL A 275 49.48 32.36 -7.81
C VAL A 275 49.63 33.75 -7.22
N LYS A 276 48.57 34.24 -6.58
CA LYS A 276 48.54 35.47 -5.77
C LYS A 276 48.40 35.11 -4.30
N ALA A 277 49.03 35.88 -3.43
CA ALA A 277 48.81 35.86 -1.99
C ALA A 277 48.08 37.12 -1.55
N SER A 278 47.24 36.99 -0.55
CA SER A 278 46.64 38.12 0.16
C SER A 278 46.55 37.77 1.64
N TYR A 279 46.34 38.78 2.50
CA TYR A 279 46.12 38.58 3.92
C TYR A 279 44.74 39.12 4.31
N ASP A 280 43.90 38.25 4.84
CA ASP A 280 42.61 38.63 5.41
C ASP A 280 42.84 39.05 6.86
N SER A 281 42.83 40.35 7.13
CA SER A 281 43.09 40.91 8.46
C SER A 281 41.97 40.65 9.47
N ILE A 282 40.76 40.31 9.00
CA ILE A 282 39.62 39.97 9.86
C ILE A 282 39.71 38.50 10.27
N ALA A 283 39.93 37.61 9.31
CA ALA A 283 40.11 36.17 9.56
C ALA A 283 41.54 35.80 9.98
N LYS A 284 42.45 36.78 9.97
CA LYS A 284 43.87 36.69 10.36
C LYS A 284 44.60 35.53 9.68
N ARG A 285 44.46 35.45 8.37
CA ARG A 285 45.00 34.35 7.56
C ARG A 285 45.56 34.84 6.24
N PHE A 286 46.59 34.15 5.77
CA PHE A 286 47.01 34.23 4.38
C PHE A 286 46.02 33.48 3.49
N VAL A 287 45.73 34.05 2.33
CA VAL A 287 44.88 33.49 1.29
C VAL A 287 45.71 33.44 0.02
N PHE A 288 45.97 32.23 -0.47
CA PHE A 288 46.64 32.02 -1.74
C PHE A 288 45.59 31.65 -2.79
N GLU A 289 45.53 32.44 -3.85
CA GLU A 289 44.57 32.30 -4.93
C GLU A 289 45.29 32.11 -6.25
N SER A 290 44.90 31.11 -7.04
CA SER A 290 45.39 30.96 -8.40
C SER A 290 44.59 31.85 -9.34
N THR A 291 45.29 32.56 -10.23
CA THR A 291 44.65 33.44 -11.22
C THR A 291 43.88 32.63 -12.26
N PRO A 292 42.58 32.91 -12.48
CA PRO A 292 41.75 32.10 -13.35
C PRO A 292 42.03 32.42 -14.83
N ALA A 293 42.56 31.42 -15.54
CA ALA A 293 42.38 31.26 -16.98
C ALA A 293 42.64 29.79 -17.30
N GLY A 294 41.55 29.03 -17.49
CA GLY A 294 41.53 27.66 -18.05
C GLY A 294 42.62 26.70 -17.55
N GLY A 295 42.31 25.90 -16.53
CA GLY A 295 43.16 24.80 -16.07
C GLY A 295 43.36 24.80 -14.57
N GLY A 296 43.14 23.64 -13.95
CA GLY A 296 43.33 23.40 -12.51
C GLY A 296 44.71 23.86 -12.07
N SER A 297 44.74 24.89 -11.22
CA SER A 297 46.00 25.37 -10.66
C SER A 297 46.18 24.69 -9.31
N ILE A 298 46.98 23.63 -9.30
CA ILE A 298 47.58 23.11 -8.06
C ILE A 298 48.52 24.22 -7.58
N ILE A 299 48.31 24.69 -6.35
CA ILE A 299 49.26 25.53 -5.63
C ILE A 299 50.00 24.58 -4.70
N ASP A 300 51.26 24.29 -5.00
CA ASP A 300 52.14 23.56 -4.09
C ASP A 300 53.13 24.56 -3.49
N ILE A 301 53.07 24.74 -2.18
CA ILE A 301 53.94 25.63 -1.43
C ILE A 301 54.79 24.75 -0.53
N SER A 302 56.11 24.80 -0.71
CA SER A 302 57.07 24.08 0.11
C SER A 302 58.07 25.06 0.69
N VAL A 303 58.47 24.82 1.92
CA VAL A 303 59.45 25.63 2.64
C VAL A 303 60.75 24.82 2.73
N ASN A 304 61.90 25.47 2.50
CA ASN A 304 63.19 24.78 2.54
C ASN A 304 63.78 24.65 3.96
N ASP A 305 63.14 25.25 4.98
CA ASP A 305 63.59 25.27 6.38
C ASP A 305 62.40 25.16 7.36
N ASP A 306 62.63 24.51 8.50
CA ASP A 306 61.63 24.23 9.54
C ASP A 306 61.07 25.52 10.18
N GLY A 307 61.85 26.60 10.23
CA GLY A 307 61.44 27.88 10.83
C GLY A 307 60.31 28.61 10.08
N ALA A 308 60.34 28.63 8.75
CA ALA A 308 59.23 29.21 7.96
C ALA A 308 58.01 28.27 7.90
N SER A 309 58.21 26.97 8.14
CA SER A 309 57.12 26.01 8.27
C SER A 309 56.22 26.31 9.49
N ASP A 310 56.75 26.95 10.54
CA ASP A 310 56.00 27.33 11.73
C ASP A 310 55.11 28.58 11.51
N ILE A 311 55.54 29.55 10.70
CA ILE A 311 54.74 30.77 10.36
C ILE A 311 53.49 30.41 9.56
N PHE A 312 53.64 29.54 8.57
CA PHE A 312 52.54 29.09 7.71
C PHE A 312 51.85 27.83 8.27
N LYS A 313 52.32 27.29 9.41
CA LYS A 313 51.90 26.00 9.98
C LYS A 313 51.97 24.84 8.99
N MET A 314 52.95 24.88 8.10
CA MET A 314 53.23 23.88 7.07
C MET A 314 54.34 22.92 7.52
N ARG A 315 54.33 22.40 8.75
CA ARG A 315 55.41 21.51 9.20
C ARG A 315 55.21 20.08 8.70
N THR A 316 56.20 19.54 7.99
CA THR A 316 56.24 18.19 7.41
C THR A 316 57.09 17.20 8.20
N ASN A 317 57.19 17.31 9.54
CA ASN A 317 58.07 16.43 10.32
C ASN A 317 57.33 15.20 10.90
N PRO A 318 57.65 13.95 10.49
CA PRO A 318 56.95 12.74 10.92
C PRO A 318 57.34 12.18 12.31
N SER A 319 58.24 12.83 13.06
CA SER A 319 58.98 12.16 14.15
C SER A 319 58.58 12.49 15.60
N ASP A 320 57.59 13.36 15.85
CA ASP A 320 57.03 13.60 17.21
C ASP A 320 55.49 13.54 17.22
N PRO A 321 54.87 12.46 17.73
CA PRO A 321 53.41 12.27 17.71
C PRO A 321 52.64 13.09 18.76
N ALA A 322 53.30 13.74 19.73
CA ALA A 322 52.62 14.25 20.93
C ALA A 322 52.19 15.73 20.84
N THR A 323 52.72 16.49 19.89
CA THR A 323 52.36 17.91 19.69
C THR A 323 52.02 18.28 18.23
N ALA A 324 52.05 17.30 17.33
CA ALA A 324 51.64 17.48 15.96
C ALA A 324 50.11 17.68 15.88
N VAL A 325 49.66 18.89 15.56
CA VAL A 325 48.42 19.04 14.79
C VAL A 325 48.81 18.62 13.39
N PRO A 326 48.41 17.43 12.90
CA PRO A 326 48.81 17.02 11.57
C PRO A 326 48.30 18.08 10.59
N LEU A 327 49.22 18.66 9.81
CA LEU A 327 48.89 19.01 8.43
C LEU A 327 48.30 17.72 7.89
N ARG A 328 46.97 17.64 7.73
CA ARG A 328 46.32 16.45 7.19
C ARG A 328 47.01 16.25 5.85
N ALA A 329 47.94 15.29 5.78
CA ALA A 329 48.44 14.78 4.54
C ALA A 329 47.23 14.62 3.63
N MET A 330 47.36 15.02 2.37
CA MET A 330 46.38 14.74 1.33
C MET A 330 46.03 13.25 1.40
N SER A 331 45.04 12.88 2.22
CA SER A 331 44.37 11.62 2.05
C SER A 331 43.59 11.85 0.77
N SER A 332 43.93 11.09 -0.26
CA SER A 332 43.32 11.02 -1.59
C SER A 332 41.85 10.59 -1.55
N GLY A 333 41.07 11.12 -0.59
CA GLY A 333 39.73 10.69 -0.31
C GLY A 333 38.73 11.79 0.03
N LEU A 334 37.55 11.60 -0.52
CA LEU A 334 36.35 12.39 -0.31
C LEU A 334 35.64 11.87 0.94
N THR A 335 35.74 12.59 2.07
CA THR A 335 35.09 12.20 3.32
C THR A 335 34.10 13.26 3.82
N ASP A 336 32.87 12.84 4.14
CA ASP A 336 31.87 13.63 4.87
C ASP A 336 31.00 12.73 5.77
N THR A 337 30.34 13.33 6.77
CA THR A 337 29.43 12.65 7.69
C THR A 337 28.10 13.38 7.76
N GLY A 338 27.01 12.62 7.85
CA GLY A 338 25.68 13.16 8.00
C GLY A 338 25.48 13.82 9.37
N LYS A 339 24.31 14.42 9.57
CA LYS A 339 23.92 15.05 10.84
C LYS A 339 22.62 14.45 11.31
N ASP A 340 22.47 14.28 12.63
CA ASP A 340 21.19 13.87 13.24
C ASP A 340 20.16 15.00 13.23
N ALA A 341 18.89 14.62 13.24
CA ALA A 341 17.80 15.53 13.58
C ALA A 341 17.88 15.87 15.07
N LYS A 342 17.67 17.14 15.41
CA LYS A 342 17.59 17.62 16.79
C LYS A 342 16.19 18.12 17.05
N ILE A 343 15.50 17.49 17.99
CA ILE A 343 14.08 17.72 18.26
C ILE A 343 13.92 18.06 19.74
N SER A 344 13.12 19.06 20.06
CA SER A 344 12.65 19.29 21.43
C SER A 344 11.20 18.83 21.52
N PHE A 345 10.91 17.87 22.39
CA PHE A 345 9.57 17.33 22.61
C PHE A 345 9.16 17.59 24.06
N ASN A 346 8.10 18.38 24.25
CA ASN A 346 7.69 18.89 25.58
C ASN A 346 8.85 19.53 26.38
N GLY A 347 9.77 20.21 25.68
CA GLY A 347 10.95 20.85 26.28
C GLY A 347 12.13 19.89 26.57
N ILE A 348 12.01 18.61 26.24
CA ILE A 348 13.10 17.63 26.35
C ILE A 348 13.78 17.52 24.98
N ASP A 349 15.08 17.82 24.94
CA ASP A 349 15.87 17.69 23.73
C ASP A 349 16.29 16.23 23.49
N THR A 350 16.13 15.80 22.24
CA THR A 350 16.46 14.45 21.77
C THR A 350 17.03 14.48 20.36
N THR A 351 17.69 13.40 19.95
CA THR A 351 18.34 13.27 18.64
C THR A 351 17.90 12.01 17.93
N TYR A 352 17.72 12.11 16.62
CA TYR A 352 17.33 10.99 15.77
C TYR A 352 18.20 10.95 14.52
N SER A 353 18.59 9.75 14.08
CA SER A 353 19.33 9.57 12.83
C SER A 353 18.49 9.85 11.57
N SER A 354 17.17 9.95 11.70
CA SER A 354 16.25 10.22 10.60
C SER A 354 15.30 11.36 10.91
N ASN A 355 14.80 12.00 9.85
CA ASN A 355 13.67 12.92 9.93
C ASN A 355 12.34 12.20 10.17
N ASN A 356 12.31 10.87 10.06
CA ASN A 356 11.18 10.05 10.46
C ASN A 356 11.50 9.35 11.78
N PHE A 357 10.72 9.61 12.81
CA PHE A 357 10.97 9.08 14.16
C PHE A 357 9.66 8.93 14.93
N THR A 358 9.68 8.14 16.01
CA THR A 358 8.51 7.88 16.83
C THR A 358 8.77 8.30 18.27
N ILE A 359 7.82 9.02 18.88
CA ILE A 359 7.85 9.41 20.28
C ILE A 359 6.50 9.02 20.88
N ILE A 360 6.48 8.26 21.97
CA ILE A 360 5.26 7.87 22.71
C ILE A 360 4.11 7.34 21.83
N GLY A 361 4.43 6.57 20.79
CA GLY A 361 3.44 6.03 19.85
C GLY A 361 2.92 7.02 18.81
N ILE A 362 3.47 8.22 18.71
CA ILE A 362 3.22 9.19 17.64
C ILE A 362 4.38 9.11 16.66
N ASN A 363 4.09 8.87 15.38
CA ASN A 363 5.09 8.90 14.32
C ASN A 363 5.18 10.32 13.75
N PHE A 364 6.38 10.84 13.65
CA PHE A 364 6.69 12.18 13.17
C PHE A 364 7.49 12.10 11.88
N THR A 365 7.22 13.05 10.98
CA THR A 365 8.10 13.38 9.85
C THR A 365 8.43 14.85 9.92
N ALA A 366 9.68 15.17 10.27
CA ALA A 366 10.20 16.54 10.26
C ALA A 366 10.55 16.95 8.82
N LYS A 367 9.94 18.05 8.35
CA LYS A 367 10.09 18.56 6.97
C LYS A 367 10.86 19.88 6.93
N LYS A 368 10.78 20.69 7.99
CA LYS A 368 11.46 21.99 8.12
C LYS A 368 12.01 22.17 9.53
N ALA A 369 13.25 22.65 9.63
CA ALA A 369 13.83 23.11 10.89
C ALA A 369 13.53 24.60 11.10
N ASP A 370 13.01 24.92 12.28
CA ASP A 370 12.80 26.29 12.77
C ASP A 370 12.90 26.29 14.30
N PRO A 371 14.08 26.61 14.87
CA PRO A 371 14.30 26.61 16.32
C PRO A 371 13.46 27.66 17.08
N THR A 372 12.82 28.60 16.37
CA THR A 372 12.04 29.69 16.98
C THR A 372 10.56 29.34 17.13
N VAL A 373 10.07 28.35 16.38
CA VAL A 373 8.66 27.98 16.34
C VAL A 373 8.43 26.68 17.11
N GLU A 374 7.52 26.71 18.07
CA GLU A 374 6.99 25.53 18.74
C GLU A 374 5.62 25.18 18.16
N LEU A 375 5.43 23.91 17.80
CA LEU A 375 4.21 23.40 17.18
C LEU A 375 3.44 22.55 18.19
N ASN A 376 2.12 22.74 18.22
CA ASN A 376 1.20 21.86 18.93
C ASN A 376 0.90 20.62 18.09
N ILE A 377 0.92 19.47 18.73
CA ILE A 377 0.57 18.16 18.20
C ILE A 377 -0.59 17.63 19.02
N THR A 378 -1.76 17.53 18.42
CA THR A 378 -2.98 17.08 19.09
C THR A 378 -3.22 15.63 18.77
N VAL A 379 -3.24 14.77 19.79
CA VAL A 379 -3.66 13.37 19.68
C VAL A 379 -5.07 13.25 20.24
N SER A 380 -5.98 12.74 19.42
CA SER A 380 -7.37 12.51 19.80
C SER A 380 -7.81 11.10 19.44
N GLN A 381 -8.95 10.68 19.99
CA GLN A 381 -9.63 9.49 19.49
C GLN A 381 -9.97 9.67 18.01
N ASP A 382 -9.72 8.63 17.20
CA ASP A 382 -10.15 8.59 15.82
C ASP A 382 -11.64 8.25 15.76
N THR A 383 -12.44 9.30 15.94
CA THR A 383 -13.90 9.26 15.97
C THR A 383 -14.48 8.80 14.64
N ASP A 384 -13.87 9.24 13.53
CA ASP A 384 -14.35 8.93 12.19
C ASP A 384 -14.14 7.45 11.84
N ALA A 385 -13.01 6.85 12.22
CA ALA A 385 -12.79 5.41 11.99
C ALA A 385 -13.83 4.54 12.72
N ILE A 386 -14.13 4.84 13.99
CA ILE A 386 -15.14 4.11 14.77
C ILE A 386 -16.53 4.33 14.16
N TYR A 387 -16.87 5.59 13.87
CA TYR A 387 -18.13 5.94 13.24
C TYR A 387 -18.34 5.19 11.92
N ASN A 388 -17.33 5.15 11.04
CA ASN A 388 -17.41 4.46 9.75
C ASN A 388 -17.57 2.95 9.91
N SER A 389 -16.95 2.34 10.93
CA SER A 389 -17.14 0.92 11.25
C SER A 389 -18.58 0.63 11.67
N ILE A 390 -19.13 1.44 12.58
CA ILE A 390 -20.53 1.32 13.04
C ILE A 390 -21.50 1.57 11.88
N LYS A 391 -21.26 2.59 11.06
CA LYS A 391 -22.07 2.90 9.88
C LYS A 391 -22.09 1.75 8.90
N THR A 392 -20.93 1.16 8.59
CA THR A 392 -20.84 0.00 7.69
C THR A 392 -21.67 -1.17 8.21
N PHE A 393 -21.61 -1.44 9.51
CA PHE A 393 -22.44 -2.46 10.15
C PHE A 393 -23.95 -2.18 9.98
N VAL A 394 -24.39 -0.95 10.24
CA VAL A 394 -25.79 -0.53 10.07
C VAL A 394 -26.24 -0.63 8.61
N ASP A 395 -25.39 -0.23 7.65
CA ASP A 395 -25.67 -0.31 6.22
C ASP A 395 -25.85 -1.77 5.77
N LYS A 396 -24.99 -2.69 6.23
CA LYS A 396 -25.13 -4.13 5.92
C LYS A 396 -26.38 -4.74 6.54
N TYR A 397 -26.73 -4.32 7.76
CA TYR A 397 -27.99 -4.71 8.37
C TYR A 397 -29.20 -4.23 7.54
N ASN A 398 -29.24 -2.94 7.18
CA ASN A 398 -30.32 -2.35 6.40
C ASN A 398 -30.45 -3.00 5.02
N SER A 399 -29.33 -3.31 4.36
CA SER A 399 -29.30 -4.03 3.09
C SER A 399 -29.94 -5.42 3.20
N LEU A 400 -29.66 -6.15 4.28
CA LEU A 400 -30.29 -7.44 4.54
C LEU A 400 -31.80 -7.29 4.79
N ILE A 401 -32.21 -6.34 5.65
CA ILE A 401 -33.63 -6.07 5.94
C ILE A 401 -34.39 -5.80 4.65
N GLU A 402 -33.84 -4.96 3.78
CA GLU A 402 -34.45 -4.63 2.50
C GLU A 402 -34.58 -5.86 1.58
N ALA A 403 -33.50 -6.62 1.41
CA ALA A 403 -33.50 -7.81 0.57
C ALA A 403 -34.51 -8.87 1.03
N VAL A 404 -34.57 -9.12 2.35
CA VAL A 404 -35.51 -10.12 2.90
C VAL A 404 -36.95 -9.63 2.80
N ASN A 405 -37.23 -8.35 3.11
CA ASN A 405 -38.58 -7.81 3.00
C ASN A 405 -39.08 -7.80 1.54
N ALA A 406 -38.21 -7.46 0.58
CA ALA A 406 -38.54 -7.52 -0.84
C ALA A 406 -38.99 -8.93 -1.26
N LYS A 407 -38.26 -9.97 -0.83
CA LYS A 407 -38.62 -11.37 -1.12
C LYS A 407 -39.85 -11.87 -0.36
N LYS A 408 -40.06 -11.38 0.86
CA LYS A 408 -41.22 -11.73 1.68
C LYS A 408 -42.53 -11.17 1.11
N GLU A 409 -42.49 -9.95 0.59
CA GLU A 409 -43.67 -9.21 0.11
C GLU A 409 -43.96 -9.43 -1.37
N GLU A 410 -43.06 -10.12 -2.06
CA GLU A 410 -43.25 -10.46 -3.46
C GLU A 410 -44.54 -11.27 -3.65
N LYS A 411 -45.45 -10.74 -4.48
CA LYS A 411 -46.72 -11.38 -4.80
C LYS A 411 -46.46 -12.68 -5.55
N ARG A 412 -46.99 -13.80 -5.04
CA ARG A 412 -46.91 -15.11 -5.70
C ARG A 412 -47.96 -15.23 -6.81
N TYR A 413 -47.50 -15.29 -8.06
CA TYR A 413 -48.37 -15.59 -9.22
C TYR A 413 -48.50 -17.11 -9.45
N ARG A 414 -49.46 -17.75 -8.77
CA ARG A 414 -49.64 -19.23 -8.80
C ARG A 414 -50.00 -19.80 -10.17
N ASP A 415 -50.65 -19.00 -11.02
CA ASP A 415 -51.08 -19.42 -12.36
C ASP A 415 -49.92 -19.50 -13.36
N PHE A 416 -48.77 -18.92 -13.01
CA PHE A 416 -47.57 -18.91 -13.84
C PHE A 416 -46.64 -20.04 -13.37
N GLN A 417 -46.82 -21.23 -13.94
CA GLN A 417 -45.93 -22.37 -13.73
C GLN A 417 -44.71 -22.27 -14.67
N PRO A 418 -43.55 -22.87 -14.35
CA PRO A 418 -42.43 -22.91 -15.29
C PRO A 418 -42.85 -23.48 -16.64
N LEU A 419 -42.39 -22.87 -17.73
CA LEU A 419 -42.78 -23.29 -19.08
C LEU A 419 -42.19 -24.66 -19.42
N SER A 420 -42.99 -25.53 -20.02
CA SER A 420 -42.49 -26.74 -20.68
C SER A 420 -41.71 -26.36 -21.95
N ASP A 421 -40.90 -27.28 -22.46
CA ASP A 421 -40.12 -27.01 -23.69
C ASP A 421 -41.03 -26.77 -24.90
N GLU A 422 -42.16 -27.48 -24.98
CA GLU A 422 -43.20 -27.26 -25.98
C GLU A 422 -43.86 -25.87 -25.86
N GLN A 423 -44.03 -25.36 -24.64
CA GLN A 423 -44.58 -24.01 -24.43
C GLN A 423 -43.55 -22.94 -24.80
N LYS A 424 -42.26 -23.17 -24.50
CA LYS A 424 -41.18 -22.23 -24.87
C LYS A 424 -41.06 -22.10 -26.38
N THR A 425 -41.15 -23.20 -27.14
CA THR A 425 -41.07 -23.14 -28.62
C THR A 425 -42.28 -22.45 -29.26
N ALA A 426 -43.43 -22.44 -28.57
CA ALA A 426 -44.66 -21.80 -29.03
C ALA A 426 -44.78 -20.31 -28.63
N MET A 427 -43.84 -19.77 -27.85
CA MET A 427 -43.89 -18.40 -27.30
C MET A 427 -42.75 -17.53 -27.85
N LYS A 428 -42.98 -16.21 -27.90
CA LYS A 428 -41.91 -15.24 -28.22
C LYS A 428 -40.97 -15.07 -27.04
N GLU A 429 -39.72 -14.70 -27.31
CA GLU A 429 -38.68 -14.58 -26.28
C GLU A 429 -39.05 -13.59 -25.16
N ASP A 430 -39.63 -12.44 -25.49
CA ASP A 430 -40.03 -11.43 -24.50
C ASP A 430 -41.21 -11.90 -23.61
N ASP A 431 -42.11 -12.69 -24.18
CA ASP A 431 -43.21 -13.32 -23.44
C ASP A 431 -42.67 -14.38 -22.48
N ILE A 432 -41.68 -15.16 -22.90
CA ILE A 432 -40.98 -16.15 -22.06
C ILE A 432 -40.28 -15.45 -20.88
N LYS A 433 -39.57 -14.34 -21.14
CA LYS A 433 -38.91 -13.54 -20.08
C LYS A 433 -39.93 -13.05 -19.06
N SER A 434 -41.00 -12.40 -19.53
CA SER A 434 -42.06 -11.87 -18.68
C SER A 434 -42.79 -12.97 -17.89
N TRP A 435 -43.00 -14.12 -18.51
CA TRP A 435 -43.57 -15.31 -17.86
C TRP A 435 -42.65 -15.83 -16.77
N ASN A 436 -41.36 -15.98 -17.04
CA ASN A 436 -40.39 -16.47 -16.07
C ASN A 436 -40.28 -15.55 -14.86
N VAL A 437 -40.31 -14.22 -15.04
CA VAL A 437 -40.36 -13.26 -13.92
C VAL A 437 -41.57 -13.53 -13.02
N LYS A 438 -42.75 -13.72 -13.60
CA LYS A 438 -43.97 -14.05 -12.82
C LYS A 438 -43.87 -15.43 -12.19
N ALA A 439 -43.34 -16.43 -12.91
CA ALA A 439 -43.19 -17.79 -12.42
C ALA A 439 -42.19 -17.91 -11.27
N MET A 440 -41.15 -17.06 -11.24
CA MET A 440 -40.15 -16.95 -10.17
C MET A 440 -40.65 -16.17 -8.95
N SER A 441 -41.73 -15.41 -9.08
CA SER A 441 -42.19 -14.51 -8.01
C SER A 441 -42.62 -15.23 -6.74
N GLY A 442 -42.31 -14.67 -5.58
CA GLY A 442 -42.87 -15.08 -4.29
C GLY A 442 -42.47 -16.51 -3.90
N MET A 443 -41.27 -16.97 -4.27
CA MET A 443 -40.74 -18.28 -3.83
C MET A 443 -40.50 -18.33 -2.32
N LEU A 444 -40.15 -17.19 -1.72
CA LEU A 444 -39.87 -17.04 -0.30
C LEU A 444 -40.92 -16.18 0.41
N SER A 445 -42.06 -15.94 -0.24
CA SER A 445 -43.15 -15.18 0.36
C SER A 445 -43.63 -15.91 1.62
N ASN A 446 -43.74 -15.17 2.72
CA ASN A 446 -44.11 -15.68 4.05
C ASN A 446 -43.21 -16.82 4.59
N ASP A 447 -41.95 -16.92 4.16
CA ASP A 447 -41.04 -17.93 4.69
C ASP A 447 -40.81 -17.79 6.20
N GLN A 448 -41.13 -18.84 6.97
CA GLN A 448 -41.05 -18.83 8.43
C GLN A 448 -39.60 -18.70 8.95
N MET A 449 -38.62 -19.31 8.28
CA MET A 449 -37.22 -19.25 8.70
C MET A 449 -36.66 -17.83 8.55
N LEU A 450 -36.98 -17.16 7.44
CA LEU A 450 -36.61 -15.76 7.24
C LEU A 450 -37.32 -14.82 8.22
N ASN A 451 -38.61 -15.04 8.47
CA ASN A 451 -39.37 -14.25 9.46
C ASN A 451 -38.79 -14.39 10.87
N SER A 452 -38.50 -15.62 11.31
CA SER A 452 -37.88 -15.88 12.61
C SER A 452 -36.48 -15.26 12.68
N GLY A 453 -35.68 -15.38 11.62
CA GLY A 453 -34.34 -14.77 11.56
C GLY A 453 -34.39 -13.24 11.67
N LEU A 454 -35.28 -12.58 10.94
CA LEU A 454 -35.48 -11.12 11.04
C LEU A 454 -35.88 -10.70 12.45
N ASN A 455 -36.78 -11.45 13.10
CA ASN A 455 -37.20 -11.16 14.46
C ASN A 455 -36.04 -11.34 15.45
N SER A 456 -35.24 -12.40 15.30
CA SER A 456 -34.02 -12.59 16.10
C SER A 456 -33.06 -11.40 15.98
N PHE A 457 -32.81 -10.89 14.77
CA PHE A 457 -31.97 -9.70 14.60
C PHE A 457 -32.56 -8.45 15.26
N ARG A 458 -33.86 -8.21 15.09
CA ARG A 458 -34.52 -7.06 15.74
C ARG A 458 -34.41 -7.13 17.26
N THR A 459 -34.69 -8.30 17.84
CA THR A 459 -34.57 -8.52 19.28
C THR A 459 -33.12 -8.35 19.76
N ALA A 460 -32.13 -8.85 19.02
CA ALA A 460 -30.72 -8.68 19.35
C ALA A 460 -30.30 -7.20 19.39
N LEU A 461 -30.85 -6.37 18.51
CA LEU A 461 -30.55 -4.93 18.42
C LEU A 461 -31.32 -4.06 19.43
N SER A 462 -32.57 -4.43 19.73
CA SER A 462 -33.43 -3.64 20.61
C SER A 462 -33.27 -3.97 22.10
N SER A 463 -32.68 -5.13 22.41
CA SER A 463 -32.47 -5.55 23.79
C SER A 463 -31.30 -4.81 24.44
N ILE A 464 -31.47 -4.41 25.69
CA ILE A 464 -30.39 -3.80 26.48
C ILE A 464 -29.25 -4.80 26.71
N VAL A 465 -28.02 -4.30 26.82
CA VAL A 465 -26.85 -5.07 27.24
C VAL A 465 -26.77 -5.05 28.76
N GLN A 466 -27.06 -6.20 29.37
CA GLN A 466 -27.00 -6.39 30.82
C GLN A 466 -25.55 -6.52 31.29
N GLY A 467 -25.32 -6.39 32.59
CA GLY A 467 -23.97 -6.47 33.18
C GLY A 467 -23.10 -5.22 33.00
N LEU A 468 -23.48 -4.27 32.13
CA LEU A 468 -22.79 -2.99 32.04
C LEU A 468 -23.08 -2.08 33.25
N PRO A 469 -22.08 -1.32 33.75
CA PRO A 469 -22.24 -0.44 34.90
C PRO A 469 -23.38 0.59 34.75
N THR A 470 -23.95 1.01 35.87
CA THR A 470 -24.99 2.05 35.90
C THR A 470 -24.45 3.37 35.33
N GLY A 471 -25.24 4.03 34.48
CA GLY A 471 -24.86 5.27 33.81
C GLY A 471 -24.02 5.09 32.54
N GLN A 472 -23.65 3.87 32.14
CA GLN A 472 -23.04 3.60 30.83
C GLN A 472 -24.07 3.31 29.76
N TYR A 473 -23.66 3.43 28.49
CA TYR A 473 -24.49 3.04 27.35
C TYR A 473 -24.85 1.55 27.39
N LYS A 474 -26.15 1.24 27.40
CA LYS A 474 -26.72 -0.12 27.41
C LYS A 474 -27.55 -0.42 26.18
N SER A 475 -27.84 0.57 25.34
CA SER A 475 -28.63 0.38 24.12
C SER A 475 -28.14 1.25 22.96
N LEU A 476 -28.48 0.84 21.73
CA LEU A 476 -28.12 1.58 20.52
C LEU A 476 -28.74 2.99 20.46
N SER A 477 -29.95 3.18 21.01
CA SER A 477 -30.65 4.47 20.97
C SER A 477 -29.95 5.54 21.82
N GLU A 478 -29.25 5.14 22.88
CA GLU A 478 -28.46 6.03 23.73
C GLU A 478 -27.27 6.64 22.98
N ILE A 479 -26.72 5.93 21.99
CA ILE A 479 -25.65 6.41 21.11
C ILE A 479 -26.16 6.96 19.76
N GLY A 480 -27.47 7.15 19.62
CA GLY A 480 -28.06 7.76 18.42
C GLY A 480 -28.38 6.80 17.26
N ILE A 481 -28.45 5.49 17.52
CA ILE A 481 -28.82 4.50 16.51
C ILE A 481 -30.17 3.87 16.88
N SER A 482 -31.18 4.04 16.03
CA SER A 482 -32.50 3.47 16.33
C SER A 482 -33.34 3.27 15.07
N SER A 483 -34.52 2.66 15.21
CA SER A 483 -35.49 2.53 14.11
C SER A 483 -36.22 3.84 13.76
N SER A 484 -36.03 4.90 14.55
CA SER A 484 -36.60 6.22 14.30
C SER A 484 -35.75 7.29 15.00
N VAL A 485 -35.04 8.10 14.22
CA VAL A 485 -34.20 9.20 14.73
C VAL A 485 -34.75 10.56 14.25
N LEU A 486 -34.55 11.60 15.06
CA LEU A 486 -34.86 12.98 14.67
C LEU A 486 -33.60 13.64 14.13
N LEU A 487 -33.57 13.96 12.83
CA LEU A 487 -32.47 14.66 12.17
C LEU A 487 -32.92 16.09 11.85
N GLY A 488 -32.60 17.02 12.75
CA GLY A 488 -33.11 18.40 12.68
C GLY A 488 -34.62 18.45 12.89
N SER A 489 -35.37 18.90 11.87
CA SER A 489 -36.84 18.92 11.89
C SER A 489 -37.49 17.71 11.21
N THR A 490 -36.70 16.76 10.71
CA THR A 490 -37.18 15.58 9.97
C THR A 490 -37.06 14.33 10.82
N VAL A 491 -38.13 13.55 10.90
CA VAL A 491 -38.10 12.21 11.49
C VAL A 491 -37.67 11.22 10.40
N SER A 492 -36.52 10.58 10.60
CA SER A 492 -36.02 9.50 9.75
C SER A 492 -36.37 8.18 10.41
N GLY A 493 -37.26 7.42 9.77
CA GLY A 493 -37.76 6.15 10.27
C GLY A 493 -39.26 6.15 10.46
N SER A 494 -39.90 5.09 9.98
CA SER A 494 -41.33 4.83 10.07
C SER A 494 -41.56 3.34 10.32
N TYR A 495 -42.75 3.00 10.81
CA TYR A 495 -43.22 1.60 10.84
C TYR A 495 -43.07 0.92 9.46
N LEU A 496 -43.19 1.70 8.38
CA LEU A 496 -43.04 1.24 7.00
C LEU A 496 -41.61 0.82 6.62
N ASP A 497 -40.61 1.25 7.38
CA ASP A 497 -39.20 0.89 7.16
C ASP A 497 -38.85 -0.49 7.71
N LYS A 498 -39.83 -1.20 8.30
CA LYS A 498 -39.80 -2.65 8.59
C LYS A 498 -38.55 -3.09 9.35
N GLY A 499 -38.10 -2.24 10.26
CA GLY A 499 -36.96 -2.50 11.14
C GLY A 499 -35.60 -2.09 10.58
N LYS A 500 -35.52 -1.23 9.56
CA LYS A 500 -34.26 -0.53 9.26
C LYS A 500 -33.81 0.32 10.45
N LEU A 501 -32.51 0.51 10.56
CA LEU A 501 -31.87 1.40 11.54
C LEU A 501 -31.41 2.69 10.86
N PHE A 502 -31.46 3.78 11.62
CA PHE A 502 -31.02 5.10 11.23
C PHE A 502 -30.03 5.62 12.27
N ILE A 503 -29.09 6.45 11.80
CA ILE A 503 -28.01 7.01 12.61
C ILE A 503 -28.23 8.51 12.75
N ASP A 504 -28.20 9.01 13.98
CA ASP A 504 -27.95 10.42 14.29
C ASP A 504 -26.44 10.63 14.34
N ASP A 505 -25.90 11.20 13.26
CA ASP A 505 -24.45 11.39 13.10
C ASP A 505 -23.84 12.25 14.20
N THR A 506 -24.58 13.25 14.67
CA THR A 506 -24.10 14.18 15.69
C THR A 506 -24.01 13.46 17.03
N LYS A 507 -25.08 12.75 17.41
CA LYS A 507 -25.13 12.02 18.67
C LYS A 507 -24.16 10.84 18.70
N LEU A 508 -24.01 10.11 17.58
CA LEU A 508 -23.07 9.00 17.51
C LEU A 508 -21.62 9.48 17.58
N LYS A 509 -21.26 10.53 16.84
CA LYS A 509 -19.89 11.09 16.91
C LYS A 509 -19.58 11.63 18.30
N ALA A 510 -20.53 12.30 18.97
CA ALA A 510 -20.36 12.76 20.35
C ALA A 510 -20.16 11.58 21.32
N ALA A 511 -21.00 10.54 21.23
CA ALA A 511 -20.86 9.36 22.07
C ALA A 511 -19.49 8.66 21.92
N ILE A 512 -18.97 8.59 20.69
CA ILE A 512 -17.65 8.03 20.39
C ILE A 512 -16.52 8.94 20.90
N ALA A 513 -16.66 10.26 20.74
CA ALA A 513 -15.66 11.23 21.18
C ALA A 513 -15.50 11.24 22.70
N ASP A 514 -16.64 11.31 23.40
CA ASP A 514 -16.68 11.53 24.85
C ASP A 514 -16.45 10.23 25.62
N ASN A 515 -16.92 9.10 25.10
CA ASN A 515 -16.95 7.83 25.83
C ASN A 515 -16.67 6.61 24.91
N PRO A 516 -15.50 6.55 24.22
CA PRO A 516 -15.17 5.48 23.28
C PRO A 516 -15.17 4.09 23.94
N ASP A 517 -14.75 3.99 25.20
CA ASP A 517 -14.75 2.74 25.96
C ASP A 517 -16.16 2.21 26.24
N GLN A 518 -17.13 3.10 26.44
CA GLN A 518 -18.52 2.68 26.64
C GLN A 518 -19.14 2.20 25.33
N VAL A 519 -18.86 2.90 24.22
CA VAL A 519 -19.27 2.46 22.88
C VAL A 519 -18.65 1.09 22.57
N SER A 520 -17.35 0.93 22.83
CA SER A 520 -16.63 -0.33 22.71
C SER A 520 -17.33 -1.45 23.48
N LYS A 521 -17.60 -1.26 24.77
CA LYS A 521 -18.30 -2.24 25.62
C LYS A 521 -19.70 -2.57 25.13
N LEU A 522 -20.47 -1.59 24.65
CA LEU A 522 -21.82 -1.81 24.12
C LEU A 522 -21.82 -2.81 22.95
N PHE A 523 -20.79 -2.77 22.10
CA PHE A 523 -20.68 -3.71 20.97
C PHE A 523 -19.95 -5.02 21.34
N LEU A 524 -18.97 -4.98 22.24
CA LEU A 524 -18.03 -6.07 22.51
C LEU A 524 -18.28 -6.89 23.76
N ALA A 525 -19.16 -6.45 24.67
CA ALA A 525 -19.42 -7.18 25.91
C ALA A 525 -19.67 -8.67 25.64
N ASN A 526 -19.21 -9.52 26.54
CA ASN A 526 -19.41 -10.95 26.44
C ASN A 526 -19.37 -11.50 27.87
N ASP A 527 -20.51 -11.96 28.36
CA ASP A 527 -20.64 -12.54 29.70
C ASP A 527 -20.21 -14.02 29.73
N ASN A 528 -19.87 -14.58 28.56
CA ASN A 528 -19.55 -15.98 28.30
C ASN A 528 -20.65 -16.95 28.76
N ASP A 529 -21.88 -16.45 28.92
CA ASP A 529 -23.04 -17.29 29.15
C ASP A 529 -23.40 -18.02 27.84
N LYS A 530 -23.59 -19.33 27.94
CA LYS A 530 -23.94 -20.17 26.78
C LYS A 530 -25.45 -20.33 26.64
N GLU A 531 -26.20 -20.01 27.70
CA GLU A 531 -27.65 -20.18 27.78
C GLU A 531 -28.37 -18.88 27.42
N THR A 532 -27.81 -17.73 27.77
CA THR A 532 -28.35 -16.41 27.45
C THR A 532 -27.35 -15.57 26.66
N SER A 533 -27.87 -14.57 25.95
CA SER A 533 -27.04 -13.55 25.27
C SER A 533 -27.31 -12.16 25.83
N THR A 534 -27.91 -12.08 27.02
CA THR A 534 -28.38 -10.81 27.59
C THR A 534 -27.25 -9.93 28.12
N GLY A 535 -26.09 -10.48 28.49
CA GLY A 535 -24.88 -9.69 28.77
C GLY A 535 -23.96 -9.51 27.57
N ASP A 536 -24.22 -10.20 26.45
CA ASP A 536 -23.46 -10.01 25.22
C ASP A 536 -23.69 -8.63 24.60
N GLY A 537 -22.66 -8.09 24.00
CA GLY A 537 -22.66 -6.84 23.25
C GLY A 537 -23.33 -7.03 21.88
N ILE A 538 -23.73 -5.91 21.29
CA ILE A 538 -24.53 -5.91 20.06
C ILE A 538 -23.83 -6.63 18.90
N ALA A 539 -22.52 -6.44 18.73
CA ALA A 539 -21.78 -7.09 17.64
C ALA A 539 -21.68 -8.61 17.84
N VAL A 540 -21.52 -9.06 19.10
CA VAL A 540 -21.49 -10.47 19.47
C VAL A 540 -22.82 -11.13 19.15
N ARG A 541 -23.93 -10.58 19.67
CA ARG A 541 -25.29 -11.07 19.41
C ARG A 541 -25.59 -11.16 17.93
N MET A 542 -25.28 -10.10 17.18
CA MET A 542 -25.58 -10.02 15.75
C MET A 542 -24.75 -11.01 14.93
N TYR A 543 -23.47 -11.20 15.29
CA TYR A 543 -22.62 -12.22 14.69
C TYR A 543 -23.20 -13.63 14.91
N ASP A 544 -23.67 -13.93 16.12
CA ASP A 544 -24.21 -15.24 16.45
C ASP A 544 -25.56 -15.50 15.77
N GLN A 545 -26.48 -14.53 15.78
CA GLN A 545 -27.75 -14.65 15.05
C GLN A 545 -27.52 -14.80 13.54
N ALA A 546 -26.54 -14.08 12.97
CA ALA A 546 -26.20 -14.20 11.56
C ALA A 546 -25.61 -15.58 11.24
N ASN A 547 -24.74 -16.12 12.10
CA ASN A 547 -24.24 -17.49 11.97
C ASN A 547 -25.34 -18.53 12.03
N GLN A 548 -26.25 -18.42 12.99
CA GLN A 548 -27.36 -19.36 13.14
C GLN A 548 -28.28 -19.36 11.92
N LEU A 549 -28.67 -18.18 11.43
CA LEU A 549 -29.51 -18.08 10.24
C LEU A 549 -28.77 -18.56 8.99
N PHE A 550 -27.50 -18.20 8.85
CA PHE A 550 -26.66 -18.64 7.74
C PHE A 550 -26.56 -20.17 7.71
N ALA A 551 -26.34 -20.82 8.85
CA ALA A 551 -26.29 -22.27 8.96
C ALA A 551 -27.64 -22.92 8.61
N LYS A 552 -28.75 -22.38 9.09
CA LYS A 552 -30.10 -22.87 8.77
C LYS A 552 -30.40 -22.80 7.28
N ILE A 553 -30.09 -21.67 6.64
CA ILE A 553 -30.27 -21.51 5.19
C ILE A 553 -29.32 -22.44 4.42
N SER A 554 -28.07 -22.56 4.85
CA SER A 554 -27.08 -23.46 4.23
C SER A 554 -27.52 -24.93 4.29
N ASN A 555 -28.10 -25.38 5.41
CA ASN A 555 -28.66 -26.72 5.52
C ASN A 555 -29.87 -26.93 4.59
N LYS A 556 -30.65 -25.88 4.31
CA LYS A 556 -31.82 -25.95 3.44
C LYS A 556 -31.47 -25.91 1.95
N ALA A 557 -30.63 -24.96 1.53
CA ALA A 557 -30.37 -24.64 0.12
C ALA A 557 -28.92 -24.89 -0.33
N GLY A 558 -28.01 -25.20 0.59
CA GLY A 558 -26.58 -25.34 0.31
C GLY A 558 -25.92 -24.02 -0.09
N LEU A 559 -24.59 -24.03 -0.13
CA LEU A 559 -23.79 -23.00 -0.77
C LEU A 559 -23.66 -23.29 -2.28
N ALA A 560 -23.15 -22.32 -3.05
CA ALA A 560 -22.93 -22.50 -4.49
C ALA A 560 -22.03 -23.72 -4.79
N THR A 561 -21.07 -24.02 -3.92
CA THR A 561 -20.13 -25.15 -4.03
C THR A 561 -20.63 -26.44 -3.38
N SER A 562 -21.83 -26.45 -2.77
CA SER A 562 -22.34 -27.62 -2.05
C SER A 562 -22.77 -28.73 -3.01
N VAL A 563 -22.34 -29.96 -2.71
CA VAL A 563 -22.83 -31.16 -3.39
C VAL A 563 -24.32 -31.34 -3.13
N GLN A 564 -25.10 -31.65 -4.16
CA GLN A 564 -26.57 -31.73 -4.10
C GLN A 564 -27.11 -32.68 -3.00
N SER A 565 -26.37 -33.74 -2.64
CA SER A 565 -26.76 -34.66 -1.55
C SER A 565 -26.57 -34.12 -0.13
N SER A 566 -25.94 -32.95 0.05
CA SER A 566 -25.56 -32.41 1.36
C SER A 566 -26.62 -31.53 2.03
N TYR A 567 -27.64 -31.06 1.29
CA TYR A 567 -28.66 -30.13 1.79
C TYR A 567 -30.08 -30.55 1.39
N LEU A 568 -31.10 -30.01 2.08
CA LEU A 568 -32.49 -30.50 1.98
C LEU A 568 -33.07 -30.38 0.56
N ILE A 569 -33.07 -29.18 -0.02
CA ILE A 569 -33.62 -28.97 -1.38
C ILE A 569 -32.86 -29.82 -2.40
N GLY A 570 -31.54 -29.97 -2.24
CA GLY A 570 -30.71 -30.75 -3.14
C GLY A 570 -31.07 -32.25 -3.12
N LYS A 571 -31.31 -32.83 -1.94
CA LYS A 571 -31.82 -34.20 -1.83
C LYS A 571 -33.14 -34.37 -2.56
N THR A 572 -34.08 -33.43 -2.38
CA THR A 572 -35.36 -33.45 -3.11
C THR A 572 -35.19 -33.32 -4.63
N LEU A 573 -34.29 -32.44 -5.09
CA LEU A 573 -33.96 -32.32 -6.51
C LEU A 573 -33.42 -33.64 -7.06
N LYS A 574 -32.55 -34.33 -6.32
CA LYS A 574 -31.98 -35.63 -6.72
C LYS A 574 -33.06 -36.72 -6.82
N ASP A 575 -34.03 -36.70 -5.93
CA ASP A 575 -35.15 -37.65 -5.99
C ASP A 575 -36.09 -37.34 -7.17
N ILE A 576 -36.31 -36.07 -7.49
CA ILE A 576 -37.04 -35.66 -8.69
C ILE A 576 -36.30 -36.09 -9.95
N ASP A 577 -34.97 -35.92 -10.02
CA ASP A 577 -34.15 -36.38 -11.14
C ASP A 577 -34.33 -37.89 -11.39
N LYS A 578 -34.28 -38.72 -10.33
CA LYS A 578 -34.55 -40.16 -10.45
C LYS A 578 -35.97 -40.47 -10.96
N GLN A 579 -36.96 -39.71 -10.52
CA GLN A 579 -38.35 -39.88 -10.97
C GLN A 579 -38.50 -39.48 -12.45
N VAL A 580 -37.84 -38.40 -12.85
CA VAL A 580 -37.74 -37.96 -14.25
C VAL A 580 -37.12 -39.05 -15.10
N ASP A 581 -35.95 -39.59 -14.71
CA ASP A 581 -35.28 -40.67 -15.46
C ASP A 581 -36.15 -41.91 -15.60
N THR A 582 -36.77 -42.35 -14.49
CA THR A 582 -37.65 -43.53 -14.48
C THR A 582 -38.87 -43.33 -15.38
N LEU A 583 -39.48 -42.14 -15.34
CA LEU A 583 -40.66 -41.84 -16.13
C LEU A 583 -40.32 -41.67 -17.61
N SER A 584 -39.19 -41.03 -17.94
CA SER A 584 -38.69 -40.93 -19.32
C SER A 584 -38.50 -42.30 -19.94
N LEU A 585 -37.84 -43.24 -19.23
CA LEU A 585 -37.69 -44.62 -19.72
C LEU A 585 -39.04 -45.33 -19.96
N ARG A 586 -40.02 -45.10 -19.07
CA ARG A 586 -41.38 -45.64 -19.25
C ARG A 586 -42.09 -45.04 -20.45
N LEU A 587 -41.91 -43.75 -20.69
CA LEU A 587 -42.49 -43.04 -21.84
C LEU A 587 -41.87 -43.52 -23.15
N ASP A 588 -40.55 -43.73 -23.20
CA ASP A 588 -39.87 -44.28 -24.38
C ASP A 588 -40.35 -45.70 -24.71
N ALA A 589 -40.55 -46.53 -23.67
CA ALA A 589 -41.10 -47.87 -23.83
C ALA A 589 -42.57 -47.85 -24.30
N LEU A 590 -43.36 -46.90 -23.79
CA LEU A 590 -44.76 -46.71 -24.18
C LEU A 590 -44.87 -46.23 -25.64
N GLU A 591 -44.06 -45.26 -26.04
CA GLU A 591 -43.97 -44.77 -27.41
C GLU A 591 -43.60 -45.90 -28.36
N THR A 592 -42.57 -46.68 -28.00
CA THR A 592 -42.16 -47.88 -28.73
C THR A 592 -43.30 -48.89 -28.86
N ARG A 593 -44.10 -49.09 -27.80
CA ARG A 593 -45.27 -49.98 -27.82
C ARG A 593 -46.35 -49.46 -28.76
N TYR A 594 -46.66 -48.16 -28.73
CA TYR A 594 -47.65 -47.58 -29.65
C TYR A 594 -47.22 -47.76 -31.10
N TYR A 595 -45.97 -47.42 -31.46
CA TYR A 595 -45.48 -47.66 -32.83
C TYR A 595 -45.58 -49.14 -33.23
N LYS A 596 -45.23 -50.08 -32.35
CA LYS A 596 -45.38 -51.52 -32.65
C LYS A 596 -46.83 -51.92 -32.92
N GLN A 597 -47.79 -51.40 -32.13
CA GLN A 597 -49.21 -51.68 -32.31
C GLN A 597 -49.74 -51.11 -33.64
N PHE A 598 -49.41 -49.86 -33.97
CA PHE A 598 -49.80 -49.24 -35.24
C PHE A 598 -49.16 -49.94 -36.45
N THR A 599 -47.85 -50.23 -36.41
CA THR A 599 -47.17 -51.00 -37.47
C THR A 599 -47.80 -52.39 -37.66
N SER A 600 -48.22 -53.04 -36.58
CA SER A 600 -48.90 -54.35 -36.68
C SER A 600 -50.28 -54.22 -37.32
N MET A 601 -51.06 -53.23 -36.90
CA MET A 601 -52.37 -52.91 -37.50
C MET A 601 -52.24 -52.62 -39.00
N GLU A 602 -51.26 -51.82 -39.42
CA GLU A 602 -51.03 -51.53 -40.84
C GLU A 602 -50.68 -52.77 -41.65
N LYS A 603 -49.90 -53.70 -41.09
CA LYS A 603 -49.64 -54.99 -41.73
C LYS A 603 -50.92 -55.82 -41.89
N TYR A 604 -51.77 -55.87 -40.87
CA TYR A 604 -53.05 -56.58 -40.96
C TYR A 604 -53.98 -55.95 -42.00
N ILE A 605 -54.10 -54.62 -42.03
CA ILE A 605 -54.94 -53.91 -43.00
C ILE A 605 -54.40 -54.11 -44.43
N ASN A 606 -53.08 -54.02 -44.64
CA ASN A 606 -52.47 -54.34 -45.94
C ASN A 606 -52.78 -55.75 -46.40
N ASN A 607 -52.66 -56.74 -45.51
CA ASN A 607 -52.99 -58.13 -45.81
C ASN A 607 -54.49 -58.29 -46.15
N MET A 608 -55.38 -57.64 -45.40
CA MET A 608 -56.83 -57.64 -45.68
C MET A 608 -57.16 -56.99 -47.02
N ASN A 609 -56.55 -55.84 -47.34
CA ASN A 609 -56.73 -55.16 -48.62
C ASN A 609 -56.25 -56.04 -49.78
N THR A 610 -55.12 -56.74 -49.61
CA THR A 610 -54.60 -57.71 -50.58
C THR A 610 -55.54 -58.91 -50.76
N GLN A 611 -56.06 -59.45 -49.66
CA GLN A 611 -57.01 -60.57 -49.69
C GLN A 611 -58.34 -60.15 -50.34
N SER A 612 -58.86 -58.97 -50.02
CA SER A 612 -60.06 -58.39 -50.64
C SER A 612 -59.86 -58.16 -52.14
N ALA A 613 -58.71 -57.61 -52.56
CA ALA A 613 -58.37 -57.46 -53.97
C ALA A 613 -58.27 -58.81 -54.70
N ASN A 614 -57.71 -59.83 -54.06
CA ASN A 614 -57.63 -61.19 -54.62
C ASN A 614 -59.01 -61.85 -54.74
N LEU A 615 -59.89 -61.70 -53.74
CA LEU A 615 -61.27 -62.18 -53.79
C LEU A 615 -62.07 -61.45 -54.89
N THR A 616 -61.90 -60.12 -54.99
CA THR A 616 -62.55 -59.32 -56.04
C THR A 616 -62.14 -59.80 -57.44
N LYS A 617 -60.87 -60.18 -57.64
CA LYS A 617 -60.39 -60.77 -58.91
C LYS A 617 -60.87 -62.21 -59.17
N GLN A 618 -61.35 -62.92 -58.15
CA GLN A 618 -61.89 -64.28 -58.29
C GLN A 618 -63.40 -64.30 -58.54
N PHE A 619 -64.12 -63.26 -58.10
CA PHE A 619 -65.59 -63.19 -58.15
C PHE A 619 -66.14 -62.11 -59.08
N GLY A 620 -65.29 -61.23 -59.62
CA GLY A 620 -65.61 -60.31 -60.74
C GLY A 620 -64.85 -60.74 -61.98
#